data_AF-A0A950CC90-F1
#
_entry.id   AF-A0A950CC90-F1
#
_cell.length_a   1.000
_cell.length_b   1.000
_cell.length_c   1.000
_cell.angle_alpha   90.00
_cell.angle_beta   90.00
_cell.angle_gamma   90.00
#
_symmetry.space_group_name_H-M   'P 1'
#
loop_
_entity.id
_entity.type
_entity.pdbx_description
1 polymer ?
#
loop_
_entity_poly.entity_id
_entity_poly.type
_entity_poly.pdbx_seq_one_letter_code
_entity_poly.pdbx_strand_id
1 'polypeptide(L)'
;MSLEFLNTLGTLATTVVVAAAAVAALIQLKHLRAGNQINAQLAIGENYYGPDFMQQLNLIRSKLPVAIEDPEFREYVAAFVRGLVPSQPVPPEYIELGRSAISVCNTNEDLSMLVKNGIIDKKIFLERYSATLIRQWVFLEKFIGFSRAVGSAFSWENFELLVVLSQDWKSQHPAGRYPKGVRRLEPRNPWPIPATTSS
;
A
#
# COMPACT_ATOMS: atom_id res chain seq x y z
N MET A 1 64.16 -14.80 14.61
CA MET A 1 62.88 -14.13 14.29
C MET A 1 62.15 -13.93 15.60
N SER A 2 61.77 -12.69 15.95
CA SER A 2 61.26 -12.38 17.29
C SER A 2 59.84 -12.92 17.50
N LEU A 3 59.52 -13.31 18.74
CA LEU A 3 58.17 -13.72 19.16
C LEU A 3 57.10 -12.68 18.82
N GLU A 4 57.50 -11.41 18.71
CA GLU A 4 56.63 -10.31 18.31
C GLU A 4 56.04 -10.49 16.91
N PHE A 5 56.83 -10.95 15.93
CA PHE A 5 56.35 -11.16 14.56
C PHE A 5 55.27 -12.26 14.50
N LEU A 6 55.46 -13.35 15.25
CA LEU A 6 54.46 -14.42 15.37
C LEU A 6 53.18 -13.91 16.06
N ASN A 7 53.32 -13.06 17.07
CA ASN A 7 52.18 -12.48 17.77
C ASN A 7 51.38 -11.50 16.89
N THR A 8 52.08 -10.67 16.11
CA THR A 8 51.47 -9.78 15.12
C THR A 8 50.74 -10.57 14.03
N LEU A 9 51.34 -11.66 13.51
CA LEU A 9 50.69 -12.55 12.55
C LEU A 9 49.44 -13.22 13.14
N GLY A 10 49.51 -13.71 14.38
CA GLY A 10 48.37 -14.31 15.07
C GLY A 10 47.22 -13.32 15.27
N THR A 11 47.54 -12.08 15.63
CA THR A 11 46.54 -11.01 15.78
C THR A 11 45.88 -10.68 14.45
N LEU A 12 46.67 -10.52 13.38
CA LEU A 12 46.17 -10.22 12.04
C LEU A 12 45.28 -11.35 11.49
N ALA A 13 45.71 -12.61 11.67
CA ALA A 13 44.89 -13.76 11.30
C ALA A 13 43.56 -13.80 12.05
N THR A 14 43.57 -13.52 13.36
CA THR A 14 42.35 -13.45 14.17
C THR A 14 41.42 -12.34 13.68
N THR A 15 41.95 -11.14 13.39
CA THR A 15 41.17 -10.03 12.83
C THR A 15 40.52 -10.41 11.50
N VAL A 16 41.24 -11.08 10.60
CA VAL A 16 40.70 -11.53 9.30
C VAL A 16 39.57 -12.55 9.50
N VAL A 17 39.73 -13.51 10.41
CA VAL A 17 38.69 -14.50 10.71
C VAL A 17 37.44 -13.85 11.27
N VAL A 18 37.57 -12.91 12.22
CA VAL A 18 36.43 -12.18 12.79
C VAL A 18 35.75 -11.32 11.72
N ALA A 19 36.50 -10.64 10.86
CA ALA A 19 35.95 -9.86 9.76
C ALA A 19 35.17 -10.75 8.77
N ALA A 20 35.72 -11.91 8.39
CA ALA A 20 35.04 -12.87 7.54
C ALA A 20 33.75 -13.41 8.18
N ALA A 21 33.78 -13.73 9.47
CA ALA A 21 32.59 -14.17 10.21
C ALA A 21 31.52 -13.07 10.28
N ALA A 22 31.91 -11.82 10.50
CA ALA A 22 30.98 -10.68 10.48
C ALA A 22 30.31 -10.50 9.12
N VAL A 23 31.07 -10.60 8.02
CA VAL A 23 30.53 -10.54 6.65
C VAL A 23 29.54 -11.70 6.41
N ALA A 24 29.89 -12.91 6.81
CA ALA A 24 28.99 -14.07 6.69
C ALA A 24 27.69 -13.87 7.49
N ALA A 25 27.77 -13.34 8.71
CA ALA A 25 26.60 -13.03 9.53
C ALA A 25 25.69 -11.96 8.89
N LEU A 26 26.28 -10.92 8.29
CA LEU A 26 25.53 -9.90 7.54
C LEU A 26 24.80 -10.49 6.33
N ILE A 27 25.44 -11.41 5.60
CA ILE A 27 24.81 -12.12 4.47
C ILE A 27 23.64 -12.99 4.97
N GLN A 28 23.82 -13.73 6.07
CA GLN A 28 22.74 -14.52 6.67
C GLN A 28 21.56 -13.65 7.10
N LEU A 29 21.82 -12.51 7.74
CA LEU A 29 20.78 -11.56 8.12
C LEU A 29 20.01 -11.03 6.91
N LYS A 30 20.71 -10.76 5.80
CA LYS A 30 20.08 -10.36 4.53
C LYS A 30 19.14 -11.44 3.99
N HIS A 31 19.52 -12.71 4.05
CA HIS A 31 18.65 -13.82 3.62
C HIS A 31 17.41 -13.98 4.50
N LEU A 32 17.57 -13.88 5.83
CA LEU A 32 16.43 -13.91 6.76
C LEU A 32 15.46 -12.75 6.51
N ARG A 33 15.99 -11.54 6.24
CA ARG A 33 15.15 -10.38 5.89
C ARG A 33 14.39 -10.59 4.58
N ALA A 34 15.03 -11.17 3.56
CA ALA A 34 14.37 -11.49 2.30
C ALA A 34 13.22 -12.52 2.49
N GLY A 35 13.44 -13.54 3.33
CA GLY A 35 12.39 -14.51 3.69
C GLY A 35 11.18 -13.85 4.37
N ASN A 36 11.43 -12.97 5.35
CA ASN A 36 10.37 -12.22 6.03
C ASN A 36 9.60 -11.31 5.07
N GLN A 37 10.29 -10.68 4.11
CA GLN A 37 9.65 -9.83 3.10
C GLN A 37 8.73 -10.63 2.18
N ILE A 38 9.11 -11.84 1.79
CA ILE A 38 8.25 -12.72 0.97
C ILE A 38 6.98 -13.07 1.74
N ASN A 39 7.10 -13.49 3.00
CA ASN A 39 5.94 -13.83 3.84
C ASN A 39 5.01 -12.63 4.03
N ALA A 40 5.56 -11.43 4.28
CA ALA A 40 4.78 -10.21 4.37
C ALA A 40 4.04 -9.91 3.05
N GLN A 41 4.70 -10.07 1.90
CA GLN A 41 4.05 -9.84 0.60
C GLN A 41 2.95 -10.85 0.28
N LEU A 42 3.11 -12.11 0.71
CA LEU A 42 2.08 -13.15 0.55
C LEU A 42 0.86 -12.82 1.42
N ALA A 43 1.06 -12.54 2.70
CA ALA A 43 -0.03 -12.16 3.62
C ALA A 43 -0.78 -10.91 3.13
N ILE A 44 -0.06 -9.94 2.57
CA ILE A 44 -0.69 -8.76 1.96
C ILE A 44 -1.47 -9.16 0.72
N GLY A 45 -0.91 -9.99 -0.16
CA GLY A 45 -1.61 -10.47 -1.34
C GLY A 45 -2.92 -11.18 -0.99
N GLU A 46 -2.89 -12.06 0.01
CA GLU A 46 -4.05 -12.81 0.50
C GLU A 46 -5.14 -11.88 1.06
N ASN A 47 -4.75 -10.91 1.89
CA ASN A 47 -5.71 -9.96 2.47
C ASN A 47 -6.25 -8.96 1.43
N TYR A 48 -5.37 -8.43 0.59
CA TYR A 48 -5.69 -7.34 -0.35
C TYR A 48 -6.43 -7.81 -1.61
N TYR A 49 -6.35 -9.10 -1.94
CA TYR A 49 -7.15 -9.73 -2.99
C TYR A 49 -8.14 -10.77 -2.45
N GLY A 50 -8.30 -10.82 -1.13
CA GLY A 50 -9.28 -11.67 -0.47
C GLY A 50 -10.71 -11.30 -0.84
N PRO A 51 -11.65 -12.26 -0.76
CA PRO A 51 -13.04 -12.05 -1.16
C PRO A 51 -13.68 -10.87 -0.41
N ASP A 52 -13.40 -10.74 0.89
CA ASP A 52 -13.97 -9.69 1.74
C ASP A 52 -13.51 -8.29 1.30
N PHE A 53 -12.21 -8.11 1.08
CA PHE A 53 -11.66 -6.82 0.65
C PHE A 53 -12.16 -6.46 -0.76
N MET A 54 -12.23 -7.44 -1.66
CA MET A 54 -12.76 -7.23 -3.01
C MET A 54 -14.26 -6.90 -2.99
N GLN A 55 -15.05 -7.48 -2.08
CA GLN A 55 -16.45 -7.14 -1.89
C GLN A 55 -16.60 -5.70 -1.38
N GLN A 56 -15.82 -5.30 -0.38
CA GLN A 56 -15.80 -3.94 0.13
C GLN A 56 -15.44 -2.92 -0.97
N LEU A 57 -14.40 -3.20 -1.76
CA LEU A 57 -14.02 -2.37 -2.90
C LEU A 57 -15.12 -2.26 -3.95
N ASN A 58 -15.81 -3.36 -4.26
CA ASN A 58 -16.92 -3.35 -5.21
C ASN A 58 -18.09 -2.51 -4.69
N LEU A 59 -18.39 -2.60 -3.39
CA LEU A 59 -19.43 -1.80 -2.75
C LEU A 59 -19.08 -0.30 -2.80
N ILE A 60 -17.85 0.06 -2.43
CA ILE A 60 -17.35 1.43 -2.49
C ILE A 60 -17.42 1.96 -3.92
N ARG A 61 -16.88 1.24 -4.89
CA ARG A 61 -16.85 1.66 -6.29
C ARG A 61 -18.24 1.92 -6.87
N SER A 62 -19.22 1.11 -6.48
CA SER A 62 -20.58 1.19 -7.04
C SER A 62 -21.48 2.19 -6.33
N LYS A 63 -21.39 2.30 -5.00
CA LYS A 63 -22.36 3.07 -4.20
C LYS A 63 -21.80 4.36 -3.60
N LEU A 64 -20.51 4.40 -3.25
CA LEU A 64 -19.95 5.56 -2.53
C LEU A 64 -20.05 6.88 -3.31
N PRO A 65 -19.81 6.94 -4.64
CA PRO A 65 -19.89 8.19 -5.38
C PRO A 65 -21.26 8.86 -5.33
N VAL A 66 -22.33 8.07 -5.19
CA VAL A 66 -23.71 8.58 -5.09
C VAL A 66 -24.05 8.87 -3.63
N ALA A 67 -23.76 7.93 -2.72
CA ALA A 67 -24.12 8.06 -1.31
C ALA A 67 -23.43 9.25 -0.62
N ILE A 68 -22.18 9.59 -0.98
CA ILE A 68 -21.46 10.73 -0.37
C ILE A 68 -22.10 12.09 -0.65
N GLU A 69 -22.96 12.18 -1.67
CA GLU A 69 -23.72 13.40 -1.97
C GLU A 69 -25.00 13.51 -1.13
N ASP A 70 -25.47 12.40 -0.54
CA ASP A 70 -26.64 12.37 0.34
C ASP A 70 -26.33 13.01 1.71
N PRO A 71 -27.08 14.04 2.14
CA PRO A 71 -26.97 14.60 3.48
C PRO A 71 -27.10 13.57 4.61
N GLU A 72 -27.98 12.57 4.50
CA GLU A 72 -28.21 11.57 5.55
C GLU A 72 -26.98 10.67 5.74
N PHE A 73 -26.37 10.23 4.64
CA PHE A 73 -25.12 9.48 4.69
C PHE A 73 -23.98 10.32 5.28
N ARG A 74 -23.87 11.59 4.90
CA ARG A 74 -22.87 12.51 5.45
C ARG A 74 -23.07 12.75 6.95
N GLU A 75 -24.31 12.86 7.42
CA GLU A 75 -24.60 12.97 8.85
C GLU A 75 -24.15 11.72 9.60
N TYR A 76 -24.46 10.53 9.07
CA TYR A 76 -23.99 9.27 9.62
C TYR A 76 -22.45 9.22 9.71
N VAL A 77 -21.74 9.57 8.63
CA VAL A 77 -20.27 9.58 8.61
C VAL A 77 -19.73 10.59 9.63
N ALA A 78 -20.31 11.79 9.72
CA ALA A 78 -19.88 12.80 10.69
C ALA A 78 -20.10 12.35 12.14
N ALA A 79 -21.24 11.71 12.43
CA ALA A 79 -21.50 11.14 13.75
C ALA A 79 -20.48 10.05 14.09
N PHE A 80 -20.23 9.12 13.17
CA PHE A 80 -19.24 8.07 13.34
C PHE A 80 -17.84 8.62 13.61
N VAL A 81 -17.36 9.55 12.77
CA VAL A 81 -16.02 10.15 12.89
C VAL A 81 -15.85 10.89 14.22
N ARG A 82 -16.91 11.48 14.77
CA ARG A 82 -16.91 12.18 16.06
C ARG A 82 -17.10 11.26 17.26
N GLY A 83 -17.29 9.95 17.05
CA GLY A 83 -17.59 8.99 18.12
C GLY A 83 -18.97 9.20 18.75
N LEU A 84 -19.92 9.74 17.98
CA LEU A 84 -21.29 10.03 18.42
C LEU A 84 -22.27 8.99 17.89
N VAL A 85 -23.41 8.87 18.58
CA VAL A 85 -24.56 8.12 18.08
C VAL A 85 -25.30 9.00 17.05
N PRO A 86 -25.64 8.48 15.85
CA PRO A 86 -26.44 9.22 14.87
C PRO A 86 -27.76 9.68 15.48
N SER A 87 -28.21 10.89 15.09
CA SER A 87 -29.44 11.49 15.63
C SER A 87 -30.72 10.81 15.13
N GLN A 88 -30.63 10.15 13.97
CA GLN A 88 -31.71 9.41 13.32
C GLN A 88 -31.30 7.95 13.07
N PRO A 89 -32.28 7.03 12.93
CA PRO A 89 -32.01 5.66 12.51
C PRO A 89 -31.29 5.65 11.16
N VAL A 90 -30.10 5.06 11.10
CA VAL A 90 -29.30 5.01 9.87
C VAL A 90 -29.67 3.77 9.06
N PRO A 91 -29.90 3.89 7.74
CA PRO A 91 -30.15 2.76 6.87
C PRO A 91 -29.00 1.72 6.96
N PRO A 92 -29.28 0.40 7.04
CA PRO A 92 -28.25 -0.63 7.14
C PRO A 92 -27.18 -0.56 6.03
N GLU A 93 -27.58 -0.19 4.81
CA GLU A 93 -26.71 -0.02 3.66
C GLU A 93 -25.69 1.12 3.83
N TYR A 94 -26.05 2.18 4.56
CA TYR A 94 -25.14 3.29 4.88
C TYR A 94 -24.10 2.85 5.90
N ILE A 95 -24.52 2.06 6.88
CA ILE A 95 -23.61 1.48 7.87
C ILE A 95 -22.60 0.55 7.18
N GLU A 96 -23.06 -0.34 6.31
CA GLU A 96 -22.19 -1.26 5.57
C GLU A 96 -21.22 -0.52 4.66
N LEU A 97 -21.70 0.47 3.92
CA LEU A 97 -20.89 1.27 3.01
C LEU A 97 -19.82 2.08 3.75
N GLY A 98 -20.19 2.77 4.83
CA GLY A 98 -19.26 3.54 5.64
C GLY A 98 -18.17 2.66 6.27
N ARG A 99 -18.57 1.52 6.85
CA ARG A 99 -17.61 0.53 7.40
C ARG A 99 -16.68 -0.01 6.34
N SER A 100 -17.19 -0.28 5.13
CA SER A 100 -16.36 -0.73 4.02
C SER A 100 -15.34 0.33 3.61
N ALA A 101 -15.76 1.60 3.47
CA ALA A 101 -14.86 2.70 3.15
C ALA A 101 -13.76 2.86 4.21
N ILE A 102 -14.11 2.82 5.50
CA ILE A 102 -13.15 2.89 6.61
C ILE A 102 -12.19 1.70 6.59
N SER A 103 -12.69 0.48 6.39
CA SER A 103 -11.88 -0.74 6.31
C SER A 103 -10.82 -0.65 5.22
N VAL A 104 -11.20 -0.18 4.02
CA VAL A 104 -10.26 0.01 2.91
C VAL A 104 -9.25 1.12 3.21
N CYS A 105 -9.69 2.25 3.79
CA CYS A 105 -8.75 3.30 4.20
C CYS A 105 -7.75 2.79 5.25
N ASN A 106 -8.21 2.10 6.29
CA ASN A 106 -7.35 1.56 7.35
C ASN A 106 -6.37 0.51 6.82
N THR A 107 -6.83 -0.37 5.93
CA THR A 107 -5.95 -1.36 5.31
C THR A 107 -4.81 -0.69 4.54
N ASN A 108 -5.10 0.37 3.78
CA ASN A 108 -4.06 1.10 3.07
C ASN A 108 -3.16 1.95 3.98
N GLU A 109 -3.71 2.47 5.09
CA GLU A 109 -2.94 3.12 6.16
C GLU A 109 -1.88 2.17 6.74
N ASP A 110 -2.30 0.95 7.09
CA ASP A 110 -1.42 -0.09 7.63
C ASP A 110 -0.34 -0.49 6.62
N LEU A 111 -0.72 -0.69 5.35
CA LEU A 111 0.23 -1.00 4.28
C LEU A 111 1.26 0.12 4.10
N SER A 112 0.83 1.37 4.20
CA SER A 112 1.73 2.51 4.12
C SER A 112 2.73 2.50 5.27
N MET A 113 2.29 2.20 6.49
CA MET A 113 3.17 2.08 7.65
C MET A 113 4.23 0.99 7.45
N LEU A 114 3.86 -0.15 6.87
CA LEU A 114 4.81 -1.24 6.57
C LEU A 114 5.86 -0.81 5.52
N VAL A 115 5.45 -0.05 4.51
CA VAL A 115 6.36 0.50 3.48
C VAL A 115 7.25 1.60 4.05
N LYS A 116 6.68 2.56 4.78
CA LYS A 116 7.37 3.70 5.40
C LYS A 116 8.47 3.25 6.36
N ASN A 117 8.22 2.20 7.13
CA ASN A 117 9.20 1.64 8.09
C ASN A 117 10.17 0.62 7.47
N GLY A 118 10.11 0.39 6.14
CA GLY A 118 11.03 -0.51 5.45
C GLY A 118 10.89 -1.99 5.82
N ILE A 119 9.73 -2.37 6.37
CA ILE A 119 9.35 -3.77 6.59
C ILE A 119 9.10 -4.42 5.24
N ILE A 120 8.39 -3.71 4.36
CA ILE A 120 8.20 -4.09 2.96
C ILE A 120 9.13 -3.26 2.09
N ASP A 121 9.75 -3.91 1.10
CA ASP A 121 10.49 -3.21 0.07
C ASP A 121 9.55 -2.31 -0.75
N LYS A 122 9.74 -1.00 -0.63
CA LYS A 122 8.95 0.03 -1.33
C LYS A 122 8.89 -0.20 -2.83
N LYS A 123 10.01 -0.60 -3.45
CA LYS A 123 10.12 -0.74 -4.90
C LYS A 123 9.25 -1.89 -5.39
N ILE A 124 9.38 -3.08 -4.79
CA ILE A 124 8.57 -4.24 -5.15
C ILE A 124 7.08 -3.96 -4.91
N PHE A 125 6.77 -3.30 -3.79
CA PHE A 125 5.38 -2.97 -3.45
C PHE A 125 4.75 -2.01 -4.47
N LEU A 126 5.39 -0.88 -4.76
CA LEU A 126 4.87 0.12 -5.71
C LEU A 126 4.80 -0.42 -7.14
N GLU A 127 5.75 -1.28 -7.54
CA GLU A 127 5.70 -1.98 -8.83
C GLU A 127 4.41 -2.80 -8.99
N ARG A 128 3.93 -3.43 -7.92
CA ARG A 128 2.74 -4.27 -7.94
C ARG A 128 1.43 -3.50 -7.71
N TYR A 129 1.42 -2.54 -6.79
CA TYR A 129 0.17 -1.98 -6.24
C TYR A 129 -0.12 -0.54 -6.63
N SER A 130 0.83 0.21 -7.22
CA SER A 130 0.68 1.65 -7.48
C SER A 130 -0.60 2.01 -8.24
N ALA A 131 -0.91 1.30 -9.33
CA ALA A 131 -2.11 1.56 -10.12
C ALA A 131 -3.42 1.26 -9.36
N THR A 132 -3.41 0.30 -8.45
CA THR A 132 -4.58 -0.05 -7.63
C THR A 132 -4.78 0.99 -6.53
N LEU A 133 -3.72 1.40 -5.84
CA LEU A 133 -3.74 2.42 -4.79
C LEU A 133 -4.26 3.76 -5.31
N ILE A 134 -3.78 4.22 -6.47
CA ILE A 134 -4.26 5.45 -7.10
C ILE A 134 -5.77 5.37 -7.39
N ARG A 135 -6.25 4.23 -7.90
CA ARG A 135 -7.69 4.06 -8.19
C ARG A 135 -8.54 4.04 -6.93
N GLN A 136 -8.07 3.37 -5.87
CA GLN A 136 -8.78 3.34 -4.59
C GLN A 136 -8.89 4.74 -3.98
N TRP A 137 -7.81 5.52 -4.04
CA TRP A 137 -7.84 6.92 -3.61
C TRP A 137 -8.91 7.72 -4.33
N VAL A 138 -8.99 7.61 -5.66
CA VAL A 138 -10.02 8.30 -6.46
C VAL A 138 -11.43 7.95 -6.00
N PHE A 139 -11.71 6.69 -5.64
CA PHE A 139 -13.03 6.31 -5.12
C PHE A 139 -13.31 6.88 -3.73
N LEU A 140 -12.28 7.05 -2.90
CA LEU A 140 -12.40 7.43 -1.49
C LEU A 140 -12.16 8.91 -1.22
N GLU A 141 -11.65 9.68 -2.18
CA GLU A 141 -11.19 11.06 -2.01
C GLU A 141 -12.25 11.96 -1.37
N LYS A 142 -13.48 11.94 -1.89
CA LYS A 142 -14.59 12.73 -1.32
C LYS A 142 -14.94 12.31 0.11
N PHE A 143 -14.94 11.00 0.37
CA PHE A 143 -15.22 10.45 1.70
C PHE A 143 -14.14 10.84 2.71
N ILE A 144 -12.86 10.73 2.33
CA ILE A 144 -11.71 11.12 3.16
C ILE A 144 -11.75 12.63 3.41
N GLY A 145 -11.95 13.44 2.36
CA GLY A 145 -12.03 14.90 2.46
C GLY A 145 -13.15 15.34 3.41
N PHE A 146 -14.35 14.77 3.27
CA PHE A 146 -15.46 15.04 4.17
C PHE A 146 -15.13 14.62 5.62
N SER A 147 -14.62 13.39 5.80
CA SER A 147 -14.25 12.88 7.13
C SER A 147 -13.22 13.76 7.83
N ARG A 148 -12.21 14.25 7.10
CA ARG A 148 -11.19 15.18 7.62
C ARG A 148 -11.79 16.53 7.99
N ALA A 149 -12.74 17.04 7.19
CA ALA A 149 -13.40 18.32 7.45
C ALA A 149 -14.28 18.29 8.71
N VAL A 150 -14.90 17.15 9.04
CA VAL A 150 -15.79 17.03 10.21
C VAL A 150 -15.10 16.50 11.47
N GLY A 151 -13.91 15.92 11.34
CA GLY A 151 -13.14 15.26 12.39
C GLY A 151 -11.69 15.70 12.45
N SER A 152 -10.77 14.75 12.27
CA SER A 152 -9.33 15.01 12.31
C SER A 152 -8.79 15.31 10.91
N ALA A 153 -8.07 16.43 10.76
CA ALA A 153 -7.40 16.79 9.52
C ALA A 153 -6.37 15.74 9.04
N PHE A 154 -5.88 14.90 9.95
CA PHE A 154 -4.82 13.92 9.70
C PHE A 154 -5.34 12.48 9.50
N SER A 155 -6.66 12.29 9.40
CA SER A 155 -7.21 10.95 9.15
C SER A 155 -6.65 10.37 7.83
N TRP A 156 -6.05 9.19 7.92
CA TRP A 156 -5.46 8.44 6.81
C TRP A 156 -4.31 9.15 6.07
N GLU A 157 -3.45 9.86 6.80
CA GLU A 157 -2.27 10.52 6.22
C GLU A 157 -1.24 9.53 5.63
N ASN A 158 -1.11 8.33 6.18
CA ASN A 158 -0.17 7.37 5.63
C ASN A 158 -0.73 6.75 4.33
N PHE A 159 -2.04 6.53 4.22
CA PHE A 159 -2.66 6.16 2.95
C PHE A 159 -2.40 7.22 1.88
N GLU A 160 -2.58 8.50 2.21
CA GLU A 160 -2.22 9.61 1.31
C GLU A 160 -0.75 9.57 0.89
N LEU A 161 0.18 9.42 1.83
CA LEU A 161 1.61 9.23 1.52
C LEU A 161 1.82 8.09 0.53
N LEU A 162 1.17 6.95 0.73
CA LEU A 162 1.31 5.78 -0.14
C LEU A 162 0.78 6.04 -1.56
N VAL A 163 -0.27 6.85 -1.69
CA VAL A 163 -0.81 7.28 -2.98
C VAL A 163 0.14 8.24 -3.68
N VAL A 164 0.72 9.23 -2.98
CA VAL A 164 1.75 10.12 -3.52
C VAL A 164 2.93 9.31 -4.04
N LEU A 165 3.44 8.37 -3.23
CA LEU A 165 4.52 7.47 -3.65
C LEU A 165 4.16 6.64 -4.89
N SER A 166 2.89 6.24 -5.02
CA SER A 166 2.39 5.50 -6.18
C SER A 166 2.31 6.38 -7.44
N GLN A 167 1.90 7.64 -7.29
CA GLN A 167 1.88 8.62 -8.38
C GLN A 167 3.30 8.92 -8.86
N ASP A 168 4.24 9.17 -7.94
CA ASP A 168 5.66 9.36 -8.22
C ASP A 168 6.23 8.16 -8.96
N TRP A 169 5.95 6.95 -8.47
CA TRP A 169 6.41 5.71 -9.11
C TRP A 169 5.92 5.59 -10.55
N LYS A 170 4.64 5.89 -10.81
CA LYS A 170 4.04 5.86 -12.15
C LYS A 170 4.65 6.92 -13.07
N SER A 171 4.91 8.12 -12.55
CA SER A 171 5.55 9.21 -13.30
C SER A 171 6.98 8.85 -13.74
N GLN A 172 7.73 8.14 -12.88
CA GLN A 172 9.08 7.67 -13.16
C GLN A 172 9.11 6.46 -14.11
N HIS A 173 8.00 5.74 -14.25
CA HIS A 173 7.89 4.52 -15.06
C HIS A 173 6.66 4.54 -15.99
N PRO A 174 6.55 5.51 -16.91
CA PRO A 174 5.36 5.69 -17.74
C PRO A 174 5.09 4.49 -18.68
N ALA A 175 6.14 3.79 -19.11
CA ALA A 175 6.05 2.58 -19.93
C ALA A 175 6.00 1.27 -19.11
N GLY A 176 5.82 1.39 -17.80
CA GLY A 176 5.95 0.30 -16.83
C GLY A 176 7.40 -0.11 -16.56
N ARG A 177 7.57 -1.27 -15.93
CA ARG A 177 8.87 -1.87 -15.57
C ARG A 177 9.27 -3.05 -16.46
N TYR A 178 8.59 -3.22 -17.59
CA TYR A 178 8.90 -4.30 -18.52
C TYR A 178 10.38 -4.26 -18.90
N PRO A 179 11.12 -5.38 -18.81
CA PRO A 179 12.56 -5.38 -19.08
C PRO A 179 12.90 -4.83 -20.46
N LYS A 180 13.95 -4.01 -20.54
CA LYS A 180 14.43 -3.44 -21.82
C LYS A 180 14.91 -4.57 -22.73
N GLY A 181 14.57 -4.49 -24.02
CA GLY A 181 15.00 -5.46 -25.03
C GLY A 181 14.24 -6.79 -25.03
N VAL A 182 13.28 -7.00 -24.11
CA VAL A 182 12.44 -8.19 -24.11
C VAL A 182 11.22 -7.98 -25.02
N ARG A 183 10.87 -9.00 -25.80
CA ARG A 183 9.72 -8.98 -26.72
C ARG A 183 8.41 -8.86 -25.94
N ARG A 184 7.62 -7.82 -26.22
CA ARG A 184 6.25 -7.67 -25.70
C ARG A 184 5.25 -8.45 -26.55
N LEU A 185 4.20 -8.96 -25.91
CA LEU A 185 3.00 -9.42 -26.61
C LEU A 185 2.11 -8.20 -26.82
N GLU A 186 1.73 -7.93 -28.07
CA GLU A 186 0.80 -6.86 -28.43
C GLU A 186 -0.63 -7.44 -28.46
N PRO A 187 -1.45 -7.25 -27.39
CA PRO A 187 -2.81 -7.74 -27.40
C PRO A 187 -3.63 -6.97 -28.44
N ARG A 188 -4.25 -7.68 -29.39
CA ARG A 188 -5.21 -7.09 -30.32
C ARG A 188 -6.58 -7.06 -29.67
N ASN A 189 -7.18 -5.87 -29.55
CA ASN A 189 -8.59 -5.75 -29.20
C ASN A 189 -9.46 -6.15 -30.41
N PRO A 190 -10.22 -7.25 -30.36
CA PRO A 190 -11.06 -7.66 -31.48
C PRO A 190 -12.38 -6.87 -31.55
N TRP A 191 -12.73 -6.11 -30.51
CA TRP A 191 -13.99 -5.39 -30.41
C TRP A 191 -13.80 -3.91 -30.78
N PRO A 192 -14.77 -3.30 -31.48
CA PRO A 192 -14.74 -1.86 -31.74
C PRO A 192 -14.78 -1.09 -30.42
N ILE A 193 -13.91 -0.09 -30.28
CA ILE A 193 -13.93 0.84 -29.15
C ILE A 193 -14.90 1.96 -29.51
N PRO A 194 -16.00 2.17 -28.76
CA PRO A 194 -16.88 3.31 -28.99
C PRO A 194 -16.08 4.61 -28.93
N ALA A 195 -16.36 5.55 -29.82
CA ALA A 195 -15.72 6.86 -29.77
C ALA A 195 -15.97 7.49 -28.41
N THR A 196 -14.90 7.86 -27.69
CA THR A 196 -15.00 8.60 -26.44
C THR A 196 -15.63 9.95 -26.74
N THR A 197 -16.89 10.15 -26.38
CA THR A 197 -17.49 11.47 -26.31
C THR A 197 -16.73 12.26 -25.25
N SER A 198 -15.89 13.19 -25.69
CA SER A 198 -15.26 14.18 -24.80
C SER A 198 -16.38 15.09 -24.29
N SER A 199 -16.78 14.86 -23.04
CA SER A 199 -17.63 15.77 -22.25
C SER A 199 -16.79 16.86 -21.62
#